data_AF-A0A836CJ24-F1
#
_entry.id   AF-A0A836CJ24-F1
#
_cell.length_a   1.000
_cell.length_b   1.000
_cell.length_c   1.000
_cell.angle_alpha   90.00
_cell.angle_beta   90.00
_cell.angle_gamma   90.00
#
_symmetry.space_group_name_H-M   'P 1'
#
loop_
_entity.id
_entity.type
_entity.pdbx_description
1 polymer ?
#
loop_
_entity_poly.entity_id
_entity_poly.type
_entity_poly.pdbx_seq_one_letter_code
_entity_poly.pdbx_strand_id
1 'polypeptide(L)' 'MSHYCYALCNESGRTYVGYTVCPARRIRQHNSDIKGGAKATRGRGPWRFIYVVDCIDYSASDALSLEWHIKHP' A
#
# COMPACT_ATOMS: atom_id res chain seq x y z
N MET A 1 1.83 1.52 -17.55
CA MET A 1 2.35 1.80 -16.19
C MET A 1 2.04 0.59 -15.35
N SER A 2 2.96 0.11 -14.52
CA SER A 2 2.69 -1.05 -13.65
C SER A 2 1.87 -0.63 -12.43
N HIS A 3 0.94 -1.48 -12.05
CA HIS A 3 0.00 -1.27 -10.95
C HIS A 3 0.34 -2.24 -9.81
N TYR A 4 0.26 -1.79 -8.57
CA TYR A 4 0.62 -2.61 -7.41
C TYR A 4 -0.43 -2.48 -6.31
N CYS A 5 -0.87 -3.63 -5.81
CA CYS A 5 -1.61 -3.75 -4.55
C CYS A 5 -0.65 -4.29 -3.49
N TYR A 6 -0.79 -3.84 -2.24
CA TYR A 6 0.12 -4.24 -1.16
C TYR A 6 -0.57 -4.26 0.19
N ALA A 7 0.02 -4.99 1.13
CA ALA A 7 -0.20 -4.78 2.56
C ALA A 7 1.08 -4.39 3.27
N LEU A 8 0.90 -3.54 4.28
CA LEU A 8 1.92 -3.12 5.23
C LEU A 8 1.62 -3.68 6.61
N CYS A 9 2.66 -3.88 7.42
CA CYS A 9 2.54 -3.97 8.87
C CYS A 9 3.50 -3.02 9.57
N ASN A 10 3.21 -2.77 10.84
CA ASN A 10 4.13 -2.18 11.80
C ASN A 10 4.45 -3.17 12.94
N GLU A 11 5.35 -2.78 13.84
CA GLU A 11 5.74 -3.62 14.99
C GLU A 11 4.61 -3.82 16.01
N SER A 12 3.63 -2.92 16.04
CA SER A 12 2.44 -3.03 16.91
C SER A 12 1.34 -3.94 16.33
N GLY A 13 1.62 -4.70 15.27
CA GLY A 13 0.66 -5.61 14.63
C GLY A 13 -0.44 -4.92 13.83
N ARG A 14 -0.35 -3.61 13.56
CA ARG A 14 -1.31 -2.90 12.70
C ARG A 14 -1.03 -3.21 11.24
N THR A 15 -2.08 -3.36 10.46
CA THR A 15 -2.00 -3.56 9.02
C THR A 15 -2.60 -2.40 8.24
N TYR A 16 -2.17 -2.26 6.99
CA TYR A 16 -2.76 -1.33 6.03
C TYR A 16 -2.67 -1.91 4.62
N VAL A 17 -3.78 -1.93 3.90
CA VAL A 17 -3.84 -2.35 2.49
C VAL A 17 -3.97 -1.12 1.61
N GLY A 18 -3.25 -1.10 0.50
CA GLY A 18 -3.28 0.01 -0.43
C GLY A 18 -2.89 -0.33 -1.86
N TYR A 19 -3.06 0.66 -2.72
CA TYR A 19 -2.69 0.64 -4.14
C TYR A 19 -1.63 1.71 -4.44
N THR A 20 -0.75 1.46 -5.42
CA THR A 20 0.20 2.43 -5.95
C THR A 20 0.74 2.04 -7.34
N VAL A 21 1.36 2.99 -8.02
CA VAL A 21 2.19 2.76 -9.22
C VAL A 21 3.69 2.83 -8.91
N CYS A 22 4.07 3.15 -7.66
CA CYS A 22 5.47 3.27 -7.25
C CYS A 22 5.63 2.87 -5.76
N PRO A 23 5.87 1.57 -5.47
CA PRO A 23 5.99 1.05 -4.10
C PRO A 23 7.09 1.73 -3.28
N ALA A 24 8.26 1.96 -3.89
CA ALA A 24 9.41 2.60 -3.24
C ALA A 24 9.09 4.04 -2.78
N ARG A 25 8.34 4.80 -3.57
CA ARG A 25 7.86 6.13 -3.14
C ARG A 25 6.80 6.00 -2.06
N ARG A 26 5.87 5.04 -2.21
CA ARG A 26 4.71 4.91 -1.34
C ARG A 26 5.08 4.52 0.10
N ILE A 27 6.05 3.64 0.29
CA ILE A 27 6.49 3.25 1.64
C ILE A 27 7.08 4.44 2.41
N ARG A 28 7.87 5.28 1.74
CA ARG A 28 8.42 6.53 2.31
C ARG A 28 7.32 7.52 2.71
N GLN A 29 6.21 7.57 1.95
CA GLN A 29 5.05 8.37 2.32
C GLN A 29 4.37 7.84 3.60
N HIS A 30 4.21 6.53 3.73
CA HIS A 30 3.63 5.91 4.93
C HIS A 30 4.50 6.12 6.17
N ASN A 31 5.83 6.07 6.01
CA ASN A 31 6.81 6.34 7.06
C ASN A 31 7.03 7.83 7.34
N SER A 32 6.32 8.72 6.64
CA SER A 32 6.44 10.18 6.80
C SER A 32 7.81 10.75 6.44
N ASP A 33 8.66 10.00 5.72
CA ASP A 33 9.91 10.50 5.14
C ASP A 33 9.63 11.57 4.08
N ILE A 34 8.48 11.44 3.40
CA ILE A 34 7.98 12.40 2.40
C ILE A 34 6.47 12.60 2.57
N LYS A 35 5.95 13.73 2.06
CA LYS A 35 4.52 14.08 2.16
C LYS A 35 3.62 13.16 1.31
N GLY A 36 2.34 13.07 1.70
CA GLY A 36 1.30 12.37 0.93
C GLY A 36 0.96 10.94 1.40
N GLY A 37 1.36 10.58 2.62
CA GLY A 37 0.97 9.33 3.27
C GLY A 37 -0.52 9.30 3.66
N ALA A 38 -1.07 8.09 3.81
CA ALA A 38 -2.44 7.91 4.27
C ALA A 38 -2.61 8.41 5.71
N LYS A 39 -3.74 9.07 6.02
CA LYS A 39 -4.03 9.55 7.39
C LYS A 39 -4.00 8.40 8.41
N ALA A 40 -4.48 7.22 8.01
CA ALA A 40 -4.51 6.04 8.86
C ALA A 40 -3.12 5.50 9.24
N THR A 41 -2.06 5.85 8.51
CA THR A 41 -0.70 5.36 8.75
C THR A 41 0.22 6.40 9.41
N ARG A 42 -0.20 7.66 9.47
CA ARG A 42 0.60 8.77 9.98
C ARG A 42 0.96 8.57 11.46
N GLY A 43 2.25 8.69 11.79
CA GLY A 43 2.76 8.57 13.17
C GLY A 43 2.64 7.17 13.76
N ARG A 44 2.37 6.15 12.94
CA ARG A 44 2.18 4.76 13.36
C ARG A 44 3.22 3.81 12.73
N GLY A 45 4.24 4.38 12.08
CA GLY A 45 5.36 3.60 11.56
C GLY A 45 6.32 3.15 12.67
N PRO A 46 7.42 2.47 12.33
CA PRO A 46 7.83 2.15 10.96
C PRO A 46 6.92 1.11 10.31
N TRP A 47 6.55 1.37 9.06
CA TRP A 47 5.80 0.48 8.18
C TRP A 47 6.75 -0.28 7.26
N ARG A 48 6.45 -1.56 7.05
CA ARG A 48 7.14 -2.44 6.12
C ARG A 48 6.15 -3.21 5.26
N PHE A 49 6.52 -3.53 4.03
CA PHE A 49 5.70 -4.40 3.18
C PHE A 49 5.66 -5.82 3.76
N ILE A 50 4.46 -6.40 3.80
CA ILE A 50 4.26 -7.83 4.07
C ILE A 50 4.22 -8.59 2.75
N TYR A 51 3.44 -8.06 1.80
CA TYR A 51 3.39 -8.55 0.42
C TYR A 51 3.11 -7.40 -0.53
N VAL A 52 3.51 -7.58 -1.78
CA VAL A 52 3.23 -6.70 -2.91
C VAL A 52 2.81 -7.60 -4.06
N VAL A 53 1.64 -7.32 -4.64
CA VAL A 53 1.14 -7.98 -5.84
C VAL A 53 1.43 -7.06 -7.01
N ASP A 54 2.26 -7.53 -7.92
CA ASP A 54 2.43 -6.89 -9.23
C ASP A 54 1.21 -7.23 -10.09
N CYS A 55 0.42 -6.21 -10.41
CA CYS A 55 -0.79 -6.35 -11.21
C CYS A 55 -0.43 -6.07 -12.67
N ILE A 56 0.42 -6.94 -13.22
CA ILE A 56 0.83 -6.90 -14.62
C ILE A 56 -0.42 -7.03 -15.49
N ASP A 57 -0.53 -6.20 -16.53
CA ASP A 57 -1.65 -6.11 -17.47
C ASP A 57 -3.00 -5.64 -16.89
N TYR A 58 -3.07 -5.31 -15.60
CA TYR A 58 -4.30 -4.78 -15.00
C TYR A 58 -4.47 -3.31 -15.39
N SER A 59 -5.71 -2.89 -15.64
CA SER A 59 -6.02 -1.46 -15.64
C SER A 59 -5.96 -0.91 -14.20
N ALA A 60 -5.93 0.43 -14.07
CA ALA A 60 -6.05 1.06 -12.75
C ALA A 60 -7.33 0.64 -12.02
N SER A 61 -8.44 0.46 -12.75
CA SER A 61 -9.73 0.04 -12.21
C SER A 61 -9.67 -1.40 -11.69
N ASP A 62 -9.03 -2.31 -12.42
CA ASP A 62 -8.89 -3.71 -12.01
C ASP A 62 -8.03 -3.82 -10.75
N ALA A 63 -6.92 -3.06 -10.69
CA ALA A 63 -6.06 -3.03 -9.52
C ALA A 63 -6.76 -2.43 -8.28
N LEU A 64 -7.59 -1.38 -8.46
CA LEU A 64 -8.39 -0.83 -7.36
C LEU A 64 -9.49 -1.80 -6.91
N SER A 65 -10.09 -2.56 -7.84
CA SER A 65 -11.03 -3.64 -7.50
C SER A 65 -10.33 -4.73 -6.68
N LEU A 66 -9.14 -5.18 -7.10
CA LEU A 66 -8.35 -6.14 -6.32
C LEU A 66 -8.02 -5.61 -4.93
N GLU A 67 -7.59 -4.35 -4.81
CA GLU A 67 -7.32 -3.70 -3.53
C GLU A 67 -8.52 -3.74 -2.58
N TRP A 68 -9.73 -3.54 -3.11
CA TRP A 68 -10.96 -3.63 -2.35
C TRP A 68 -11.26 -5.05 -1.87
N HIS A 69 -11.08 -6.06 -2.74
CA HIS A 69 -11.28 -7.47 -2.37
C HIS A 69 -10.28 -7.92 -1.30
N ILE A 70 -9.05 -7.43 -1.33
CA ILE A 70 -8.07 -7.74 -0.26
C ILE A 70 -8.52 -7.13 1.07
N LYS A 71 -9.10 -5.92 1.06
CA LYS A 71 -9.64 -5.29 2.28
C LYS A 71 -10.90 -5.99 2.82
N HIS A 72 -11.69 -6.58 1.94
CA HIS A 72 -12.98 -7.20 2.24
C HIS A 72 -13.04 -8.61 1.65
N PRO A 73 -12.35 -9.57 2.28
CA PRO A 73 -12.35 -10.96 1.83
C PRO A 73 -13.74 -11.60 1.92
#